data_AF-A0A0D0SEW0-F1
#
_entry.id   AF-A0A0D0SEW0-F1
#
_cell.length_a   1.000
_cell.length_b   1.000
_cell.length_c   1.000
_cell.angle_alpha   90.00
_cell.angle_beta   90.00
_cell.angle_gamma   90.00
#
_symmetry.space_group_name_H-M   'P 1'
#
loop_
_entity.id
_entity.type
_entity.pdbx_description
1 polymer ?
#
loop_
_entity_poly.entity_id
_entity_poly.type
_entity_poly.pdbx_seq_one_letter_code
_entity_poly.pdbx_strand_id
1 'polypeptide(L)'
;MAADMLAAYYDNAENTKELFDQLKISKKPSYEVHINRYNVLKIDMQSFLNKGKTVEGLIQRLNQCLIKELKKAYPDMDVIDEDDLSEICNSVLAKTGIQFVIIIDEWDCVMRRIHEWKEQKLYLDYLRDWLKDQPYIALAYMTGILPIKNMENIRH
;
A
#
# COMPACT_ATOMS: atom_id res chain seq x y z
N MET A 1 -5.33 10.18 11.33
CA MET A 1 -5.78 10.82 10.07
C MET A 1 -6.71 9.87 9.30
N ALA A 2 -7.29 10.28 8.16
CA ALA A 2 -8.21 9.46 7.37
C ALA A 2 -7.67 8.06 7.03
N ALA A 3 -6.36 7.92 6.80
CA ALA A 3 -5.69 6.64 6.59
C ALA A 3 -5.87 5.65 7.76
N ASP A 4 -5.84 6.12 9.02
CA ASP A 4 -6.05 5.26 10.20
C ASP A 4 -7.49 4.75 10.27
N MET A 5 -8.45 5.62 9.96
CA MET A 5 -9.86 5.25 9.93
C MET A 5 -10.12 4.23 8.82
N LEU A 6 -9.53 4.40 7.63
CA LEU A 6 -9.64 3.43 6.54
C LEU A 6 -9.01 2.09 6.92
N ALA A 7 -7.83 2.10 7.55
CA ALA A 7 -7.19 0.89 8.03
C ALA A 7 -8.10 0.16 9.03
N ALA A 8 -8.57 0.86 10.06
CA ALA A 8 -9.47 0.28 11.07
C ALA A 8 -10.80 -0.21 10.48
N TYR A 9 -11.30 0.41 9.40
CA TYR A 9 -12.54 0.00 8.74
C TYR A 9 -12.38 -1.31 7.95
N TYR A 10 -11.31 -1.44 7.17
CA TYR A 10 -11.15 -2.58 6.26
C TYR A 10 -10.45 -3.79 6.90
N ASP A 11 -9.57 -3.57 7.88
CA ASP A 11 -8.66 -4.58 8.42
C ASP A 11 -9.38 -5.74 9.12
N ASN A 12 -8.95 -6.97 8.83
CA ASN A 12 -9.58 -8.20 9.34
C ASN A 12 -8.94 -8.75 10.63
N ALA A 13 -7.86 -8.15 11.14
CA ALA A 13 -7.16 -8.67 12.31
C ALA A 13 -7.92 -8.39 13.61
N GLU A 14 -8.68 -7.29 13.66
CA GLU A 14 -9.51 -6.91 14.80
C GLU A 14 -10.95 -6.61 14.36
N ASN A 15 -11.92 -6.99 15.19
CA ASN A 15 -13.32 -6.63 14.96
C ASN A 15 -13.56 -5.20 15.44
N THR A 16 -13.69 -4.27 14.50
CA THR A 16 -13.90 -2.85 14.78
C THR A 16 -15.33 -2.40 14.50
N LYS A 17 -16.24 -3.32 14.15
CA LYS A 17 -17.62 -3.02 13.73
C LYS A 17 -18.35 -2.05 14.66
N GLU A 18 -18.24 -2.26 15.98
CA GLU A 18 -18.87 -1.41 16.99
C GLU A 18 -18.45 0.06 16.90
N LEU A 19 -17.20 0.35 16.50
CA LEU A 19 -16.70 1.71 16.30
C LEU A 19 -17.41 2.43 15.13
N PHE A 20 -17.89 1.66 14.15
CA PHE A 20 -18.47 2.19 12.91
C PHE A 20 -20.00 2.11 12.85
N ASP A 21 -20.65 1.31 13.70
CA ASP A 21 -22.11 1.13 13.71
C ASP A 21 -22.87 2.44 13.96
N GLN A 22 -22.28 3.35 14.74
CA GLN A 22 -22.88 4.66 15.05
C GLN A 22 -22.59 5.75 14.00
N LEU A 23 -21.77 5.46 12.99
CA LEU A 23 -21.34 6.43 11.99
C LEU A 23 -22.23 6.41 10.75
N LYS A 24 -22.14 7.45 9.91
CA LYS A 24 -22.94 7.55 8.68
C LYS A 24 -22.73 6.39 7.70
N ILE A 25 -21.57 5.72 7.76
CA ILE A 25 -21.23 4.61 6.88
C ILE A 25 -22.07 3.36 7.15
N SER A 26 -22.54 3.14 8.39
CA SER A 26 -23.35 1.96 8.74
C SER A 26 -24.68 1.90 8.01
N LYS A 27 -25.15 3.04 7.49
CA LYS A 27 -26.38 3.16 6.70
C LYS A 27 -26.20 2.80 5.22
N LYS A 28 -24.98 2.49 4.78
CA LYS A 28 -24.68 2.13 3.39
C LYS A 28 -24.84 0.63 3.18
N PRO A 29 -25.47 0.16 2.07
CA PRO A 29 -25.61 -1.27 1.79
C PRO A 29 -24.28 -2.03 1.73
N SER A 30 -23.21 -1.37 1.30
CA SER A 30 -21.87 -1.94 1.21
C SER A 30 -21.14 -2.03 2.56
N TYR A 31 -21.72 -1.52 3.64
CA TYR A 31 -21.06 -1.44 4.94
C TYR A 31 -20.59 -2.81 5.45
N GLU A 32 -21.51 -3.77 5.53
CA GLU A 32 -21.23 -5.11 6.03
C GLU A 32 -20.43 -5.97 5.04
N VAL A 33 -20.40 -5.54 3.77
CA VAL A 33 -19.61 -6.18 2.71
C VAL A 33 -18.11 -5.92 2.92
N HIS A 34 -17.74 -4.78 3.52
CA HIS A 34 -16.34 -4.35 3.57
C HIS A 34 -15.74 -4.21 4.97
N ILE A 35 -16.54 -4.02 6.02
CA ILE A 35 -16.04 -3.89 7.39
C ILE A 35 -15.31 -5.17 7.83
N ASN A 36 -14.05 -5.03 8.23
CA ASN A 36 -13.17 -6.11 8.68
C ASN A 36 -13.03 -7.30 7.71
N ARG A 37 -12.95 -7.04 6.39
CA ARG A 37 -12.90 -8.10 5.35
C ARG A 37 -11.58 -8.22 4.60
N TYR A 38 -10.59 -7.38 4.87
CA TYR A 38 -9.37 -7.29 4.05
C TYR A 38 -8.10 -7.39 4.86
N ASN A 39 -7.03 -7.83 4.20
CA ASN A 39 -5.68 -7.65 4.72
C ASN A 39 -5.27 -6.19 4.46
N VAL A 40 -4.94 -5.41 5.50
CA VAL A 40 -4.55 -4.01 5.30
C VAL A 40 -3.03 -3.86 5.40
N LEU A 41 -2.43 -3.26 4.37
CA LEU A 41 -1.04 -2.79 4.42
C LEU A 41 -1.04 -1.27 4.46
N LYS A 42 -0.67 -0.70 5.60
CA LYS A 42 -0.55 0.75 5.77
C LYS A 42 0.93 1.16 5.80
N ILE A 43 1.32 2.02 4.87
CA ILE A 43 2.71 2.37 4.61
C ILE A 43 2.88 3.89 4.62
N ASP A 44 3.89 4.37 5.31
CA ASP A 44 4.39 5.75 5.18
C ASP A 44 5.68 5.72 4.34
N MET A 45 5.59 6.17 3.09
CA MET A 45 6.72 6.15 2.15
C MET A 45 7.84 7.09 2.56
N GLN A 46 7.52 8.20 3.23
CA GLN A 46 8.51 9.17 3.68
C GLN A 46 9.46 8.54 4.72
N SER A 47 8.93 7.70 5.61
CA SER A 47 9.71 6.93 6.57
C SER A 47 10.72 5.98 5.91
N PHE A 48 10.35 5.36 4.78
CA PHE A 48 11.27 4.49 4.03
C PHE A 48 12.32 5.30 3.27
N LEU A 49 11.93 6.41 2.62
CA LEU A 49 12.87 7.28 1.91
C LEU A 49 13.96 7.84 2.84
N ASN A 50 13.58 8.28 4.05
CA ASN A 50 14.52 8.79 5.06
C ASN A 50 15.59 7.77 5.46
N LYS A 51 15.22 6.48 5.49
CA LYS A 51 16.10 5.39 5.91
C LYS A 51 16.93 4.81 4.75
N GLY A 52 16.36 4.79 3.55
CA GLY A 52 16.98 4.21 2.34
C GLY A 52 18.01 5.10 1.68
N LYS A 53 17.91 6.43 1.82
CA LYS A 53 18.79 7.46 1.20
C LYS A 53 18.78 7.49 -0.34
N THR A 54 18.49 6.39 -1.02
CA THR A 54 18.24 6.27 -2.47
C THR A 54 16.87 5.64 -2.73
N VAL A 55 16.38 5.68 -3.97
CA VAL A 55 15.10 5.04 -4.34
C VAL A 55 15.22 3.52 -4.28
N GLU A 56 16.33 2.94 -4.73
CA GLU A 56 16.57 1.50 -4.61
C GLU A 56 16.57 1.06 -3.15
N GLY A 57 17.25 1.82 -2.27
CA GLY A 57 17.29 1.54 -0.84
C GLY A 57 15.92 1.65 -0.17
N LEU A 58 15.07 2.57 -0.65
CA LEU A 58 13.66 2.67 -0.24
C LEU A 58 12.91 1.39 -0.62
N ILE A 59 12.94 1.01 -1.90
CA ILE A 59 12.20 -0.14 -2.44
C ILE A 59 12.65 -1.44 -1.76
N GLN A 60 13.96 -1.66 -1.65
CA GLN A 60 14.53 -2.84 -1.01
C GLN A 60 14.05 -2.96 0.44
N ARG A 61 14.10 -1.86 1.20
CA ARG A 61 13.72 -1.87 2.61
C ARG A 61 12.22 -2.05 2.80
N LEU A 62 11.41 -1.46 1.92
CA LEU A 62 9.97 -1.66 1.91
C LEU A 62 9.62 -3.13 1.68
N ASN A 63 10.17 -3.75 0.63
CA ASN A 63 9.95 -5.17 0.33
C ASN A 63 10.37 -6.06 1.51
N GLN A 64 11.58 -5.87 2.04
CA GLN A 64 12.06 -6.67 3.17
C GLN A 64 11.15 -6.58 4.40
N CYS A 65 10.65 -5.39 4.73
CA CYS A 65 9.73 -5.21 5.85
C CYS A 65 8.40 -5.93 5.61
N LEU A 66 7.77 -5.70 4.46
CA LEU A 66 6.46 -6.26 4.14
C LEU A 66 6.52 -7.79 4.01
N ILE A 67 7.51 -8.33 3.29
CA ILE A 67 7.68 -9.78 3.11
C ILE A 67 7.87 -10.45 4.46
N LYS A 68 8.71 -9.87 5.33
CA LYS A 68 8.95 -10.42 6.68
C LYS A 68 7.67 -10.47 7.51
N GLU A 69 6.85 -9.42 7.47
CA GLU A 69 5.59 -9.39 8.21
C GLU A 69 4.57 -10.38 7.64
N LEU A 70 4.43 -10.47 6.32
CA LEU A 70 3.53 -11.41 5.65
C LEU A 70 3.93 -12.87 5.92
N LYS A 71 5.22 -13.21 5.83
CA LYS A 71 5.70 -14.57 6.17
C LYS A 71 5.47 -14.92 7.64
N LYS A 72 5.52 -13.93 8.55
CA LYS A 72 5.21 -14.15 9.96
C LYS A 72 3.70 -14.36 10.19
N ALA A 73 2.86 -13.59 9.52
CA ALA A 73 1.40 -13.70 9.65
C ALA A 73 0.85 -14.98 9.01
N TYR A 74 1.47 -15.41 7.90
CA TYR A 74 1.06 -16.59 7.14
C TYR A 74 2.25 -17.55 7.01
N PRO A 75 2.61 -18.28 8.07
CA PRO A 75 3.59 -19.35 7.94
C PRO A 75 3.08 -20.39 6.94
N ASP A 76 4.00 -21.09 6.26
CA ASP A 76 3.71 -22.18 5.33
C ASP A 76 2.93 -21.75 4.07
N MET A 77 3.34 -20.65 3.45
CA MET A 77 2.90 -20.32 2.09
C MET A 77 3.78 -21.03 1.06
N ASP A 78 3.17 -21.49 -0.03
CA ASP A 78 3.91 -22.01 -1.19
C ASP A 78 4.35 -20.82 -2.04
N VAL A 79 5.66 -20.58 -2.08
CA VAL A 79 6.28 -19.43 -2.74
C VAL A 79 7.52 -19.93 -3.49
N ILE A 80 7.64 -19.56 -4.75
CA ILE A 80 8.77 -19.82 -5.64
C ILE A 80 9.88 -18.80 -5.38
N ASP A 81 9.57 -17.50 -5.48
CA ASP A 81 10.50 -16.41 -5.14
C ASP A 81 10.17 -15.78 -3.79
N GLU A 82 10.99 -16.12 -2.81
CA GLU A 82 10.85 -15.65 -1.43
C GLU A 82 11.15 -14.16 -1.22
N ASP A 83 11.75 -13.48 -2.20
CA ASP A 83 12.11 -12.06 -2.17
C ASP A 83 11.21 -11.18 -3.05
N ASP A 84 10.29 -11.79 -3.83
CA ASP A 84 9.28 -11.06 -4.63
C ASP A 84 8.01 -10.77 -3.82
N LEU A 85 7.80 -9.49 -3.51
CA LEU A 85 6.64 -9.03 -2.74
C LEU A 85 5.29 -9.34 -3.44
N SER A 86 5.23 -9.23 -4.77
CA SER A 86 4.00 -9.49 -5.53
C SER A 86 3.66 -10.98 -5.50
N GLU A 87 4.68 -11.84 -5.55
CA GLU A 87 4.50 -13.29 -5.41
C GLU A 87 4.03 -13.67 -4.00
N ILE A 88 4.62 -13.07 -2.97
CA ILE A 88 4.17 -13.25 -1.59
C ILE A 88 2.71 -12.80 -1.43
N CYS A 89 2.32 -11.65 -1.97
CA CYS A 89 0.94 -11.18 -1.94
C CYS A 89 -0.03 -12.14 -2.67
N ASN A 90 0.36 -12.67 -3.83
CA ASN A 90 -0.42 -13.69 -4.55
C ASN A 90 -0.58 -14.97 -3.73
N SER A 91 0.47 -15.39 -3.04
CA SER A 91 0.46 -16.58 -2.18
C SER A 91 -0.48 -16.40 -0.98
N VAL A 92 -0.49 -15.21 -0.37
CA VAL A 92 -1.47 -14.86 0.67
C VAL A 92 -2.90 -14.91 0.13
N LEU A 93 -3.15 -14.35 -1.07
CA LEU A 93 -4.47 -14.41 -1.70
C LEU A 93 -4.89 -15.85 -1.96
N ALA A 94 -4.02 -16.68 -2.55
CA ALA A 94 -4.31 -18.07 -2.84
C ALA A 94 -4.62 -18.87 -1.57
N LYS A 95 -3.91 -18.59 -0.47
CA LYS A 95 -4.09 -19.27 0.81
C LYS A 95 -5.36 -18.84 1.56
N THR A 96 -5.67 -17.55 1.54
CA THR A 96 -6.72 -16.97 2.39
C THR A 96 -8.02 -16.66 1.65
N GLY A 97 -7.95 -16.47 0.34
CA GLY A 97 -9.04 -15.89 -0.47
C GLY A 97 -9.28 -14.40 -0.20
N ILE A 98 -8.45 -13.74 0.61
CA ILE A 98 -8.65 -12.37 1.07
C ILE A 98 -7.70 -11.44 0.30
N GLN A 99 -8.28 -10.43 -0.35
CA GLN A 99 -7.54 -9.37 -1.03
C GLN A 99 -6.99 -8.33 -0.05
N PHE A 100 -6.04 -7.53 -0.55
CA PHE A 100 -5.40 -6.44 0.16
C PHE A 100 -6.09 -5.10 -0.08
N VAL A 101 -6.21 -4.33 0.98
CA VAL A 101 -6.38 -2.87 0.92
C VAL A 101 -5.04 -2.24 1.26
N ILE A 102 -4.42 -1.57 0.28
CA ILE A 102 -3.11 -0.94 0.45
C ILE A 102 -3.30 0.56 0.63
N ILE A 103 -2.79 1.08 1.74
CA ILE A 103 -2.87 2.49 2.13
C ILE A 103 -1.45 3.05 2.12
N ILE A 104 -1.15 3.94 1.18
CA ILE A 104 0.16 4.55 1.00
C ILE A 104 0.08 6.04 1.36
N ASP A 105 0.66 6.39 2.49
CA ASP A 105 0.86 7.78 2.89
C ASP A 105 2.16 8.35 2.32
N GLU A 106 2.15 9.64 2.03
CA GLU A 106 3.26 10.40 1.46
C GLU A 106 3.90 9.76 0.21
N TRP A 107 3.09 9.15 -0.67
CA TRP A 107 3.61 8.43 -1.85
C TRP A 107 4.44 9.33 -2.78
N ASP A 108 4.07 10.60 -2.86
CA ASP A 108 4.70 11.60 -3.71
C ASP A 108 6.02 12.15 -3.13
N CYS A 109 6.45 11.68 -1.95
CA CYS A 109 7.67 12.18 -1.31
C CYS A 109 8.92 11.98 -2.19
N VAL A 110 8.96 10.91 -3.00
CA VAL A 110 10.03 10.67 -3.98
C VAL A 110 10.03 11.77 -5.04
N MET A 111 8.85 12.15 -5.57
CA MET A 111 8.71 13.20 -6.58
C MET A 111 9.12 14.58 -6.03
N ARG A 112 8.91 14.82 -4.74
CA ARG A 112 9.26 16.10 -4.09
C ARG A 112 10.74 16.22 -3.73
N ARG A 113 11.43 15.10 -3.46
CA ARG A 113 12.78 15.12 -2.87
C ARG A 113 13.87 14.66 -3.83
N ILE A 114 13.54 13.77 -4.76
CA ILE A 114 14.48 13.25 -5.76
C ILE A 114 14.24 14.00 -7.06
N HIS A 115 15.28 14.64 -7.60
CA HIS A 115 15.16 15.48 -8.80
C HIS A 115 15.58 14.73 -10.08
N GLU A 116 16.24 13.58 -9.91
CA GLU A 116 16.64 12.69 -11.00
C GLU A 116 15.41 11.94 -11.54
N TRP A 117 15.05 12.21 -12.80
CA TRP A 117 13.90 11.55 -13.45
C TRP A 117 14.04 10.03 -13.50
N LYS A 118 15.26 9.51 -13.67
CA LYS A 118 15.52 8.07 -13.70
C LYS A 118 15.08 7.37 -12.42
N GLU A 119 15.40 7.97 -11.27
CA GLU A 119 15.05 7.49 -9.93
C GLU A 119 13.54 7.58 -9.67
N GLN A 120 12.92 8.70 -10.06
CA GLN A 120 11.48 8.88 -9.99
C GLN A 120 10.74 7.83 -10.84
N LYS A 121 11.23 7.58 -12.06
CA LYS A 121 10.67 6.58 -12.97
C LYS A 121 10.78 5.18 -12.37
N LEU A 122 11.94 4.83 -11.81
CA LEU A 122 12.13 3.55 -11.12
C LEU A 122 11.08 3.33 -10.03
N TYR A 123 10.83 4.35 -9.19
CA TYR A 123 9.81 4.27 -8.14
C TYR A 123 8.38 4.11 -8.70
N LEU A 124 8.04 4.86 -9.75
CA LEU A 124 6.72 4.78 -10.38
C LEU A 124 6.48 3.45 -11.07
N ASP A 125 7.50 2.89 -11.73
CA ASP A 125 7.43 1.57 -12.36
C ASP A 125 7.27 0.49 -11.27
N TYR A 126 8.01 0.58 -10.16
CA TYR A 126 7.79 -0.29 -8.99
C TYR A 126 6.36 -0.24 -8.45
N LEU A 127 5.80 0.96 -8.21
CA LEU A 127 4.42 1.09 -7.73
C LEU A 127 3.41 0.53 -8.74
N ARG A 128 3.66 0.72 -10.04
CA ARG A 128 2.81 0.17 -11.09
C ARG A 128 2.82 -1.35 -11.04
N ASP A 129 4.00 -1.95 -11.00
CA ASP A 129 4.14 -3.40 -11.02
C ASP A 129 3.51 -4.02 -9.77
N TRP A 130 3.69 -3.39 -8.61
CA TRP A 130 3.18 -3.92 -7.35
C TRP A 130 1.66 -3.69 -7.13
N LEU A 131 1.05 -2.66 -7.73
CA LEU A 131 -0.34 -2.28 -7.41
C LEU A 131 -1.31 -2.41 -8.58
N LYS A 132 -0.86 -2.14 -9.81
CA LYS A 132 -1.77 -1.96 -10.94
C LYS A 132 -2.22 -3.31 -11.50
N ASP A 133 -3.54 -3.48 -11.65
CA ASP A 133 -4.17 -4.66 -12.25
C ASP A 133 -3.80 -5.98 -11.54
N GLN A 134 -3.39 -5.91 -10.27
CA GLN A 134 -2.97 -7.06 -9.49
C GLN A 134 -4.19 -7.76 -8.85
N PRO A 135 -4.32 -9.09 -8.94
CA PRO A 135 -5.51 -9.82 -8.48
C PRO A 135 -5.67 -9.78 -6.95
N TYR A 136 -4.56 -9.62 -6.23
CA TYR A 136 -4.55 -9.50 -4.78
C TYR A 136 -4.95 -8.11 -4.28
N ILE A 137 -5.20 -7.13 -5.14
CA ILE A 137 -5.60 -5.77 -4.73
C ILE A 137 -7.12 -5.60 -4.81
N ALA A 138 -7.74 -5.27 -3.68
CA ALA A 138 -9.11 -4.77 -3.63
C ALA A 138 -9.18 -3.25 -3.77
N LEU A 139 -8.26 -2.54 -3.12
CA LEU A 139 -8.19 -1.08 -3.13
C LEU A 139 -6.76 -0.61 -2.87
N ALA A 140 -6.32 0.41 -3.61
CA ALA A 140 -5.15 1.21 -3.25
C ALA A 140 -5.61 2.64 -2.94
N TYR A 141 -5.32 3.13 -1.74
CA TYR A 141 -5.59 4.50 -1.33
C TYR A 141 -4.26 5.21 -1.06
N MET A 142 -4.01 6.32 -1.75
CA MET A 142 -2.73 7.01 -1.69
C MET A 142 -2.92 8.48 -1.29
N THR A 143 -2.15 8.96 -0.32
CA THR A 143 -2.13 10.36 0.11
C THR A 143 -0.77 11.00 -0.18
N GLY A 144 -0.81 12.28 -0.53
CA GLY A 144 0.38 13.05 -0.86
C GLY A 144 0.01 14.51 -1.07
N ILE A 145 1.04 15.36 -1.19
CA ILE A 145 0.90 16.79 -1.38
C ILE A 145 1.70 17.22 -2.61
N LEU A 146 1.29 16.72 -3.77
CA LEU A 146 1.94 17.07 -5.03
C LEU A 146 1.84 18.58 -5.21
N PRO A 147 2.97 19.32 -5.20
CA PRO A 147 2.92 20.74 -5.45
C PRO A 147 2.35 20.96 -6.85
N ILE A 148 1.44 21.92 -6.99
CA ILE A 148 0.99 22.37 -8.31
C ILE A 148 2.21 23.00 -8.98
N LYS A 149 2.92 22.21 -9.79
CA LYS A 149 3.97 22.71 -10.66
C LYS A 149 3.26 23.43 -11.80
N ASN A 150 3.37 24.77 -11.85
CA ASN A 150 2.94 25.52 -13.03
C ASN A 150 3.67 24.93 -14.25
N MET A 151 2.94 24.24 -15.12
CA MET A 151 3.45 23.68 -16.37
C MET A 151 3.65 24.77 -17.43
N GLU A 152 4.29 25.89 -17.07
CA GLU A 152 4.56 26.99 -18.01
C GLU A 152 5.90 26.84 -18.75
N ASN A 153 6.80 25.97 -18.30
CA ASN A 153 8.17 25.91 -18.84
C ASN A 153 8.58 24.58 -19.50
N ILE A 154 7.66 23.88 -20.16
CA ILE A 154 8.05 22.87 -21.17
C ILE A 154 7.75 23.44 -22.56
N ARG A 155 8.53 24.45 -22.93
CA ARG A 155 8.81 24.83 -24.31
C ARG A 155 10.26 25.28 -24.36
N HIS A 156 11.16 24.38 -24.73
CA HIS A 156 12.38 24.67 -25.46
C HIS A 156 12.82 23.42 -26.22
#